data_AF-A0A183EKH4-F1
#
_entry.id   AF-A0A183EKH4-F1
#
_cell.length_a   1.000
_cell.length_b   1.000
_cell.length_c   1.000
_cell.angle_alpha   90.00
_cell.angle_beta   90.00
_cell.angle_gamma   90.00
#
_symmetry.space_group_name_H-M   'P 1'
#
loop_
_entity.id
_entity.type
_entity.pdbx_description
1 polymer ?
#
loop_
_entity_poly.entity_id
_entity_poly.type
_entity_poly.pdbx_seq_one_letter_code
_entity_poly.pdbx_strand_id
1 'polypeptide(L)'
;MYDFCPLDLFSGDLDRMRKALKSLFAVPHRNLRIFLDGTVIHSDEIPLAGEQLRETLFHDGSISVEQLITALCCIMVGAPSDDLFAMHSSSVLAKLLTGQRIDTIGIVRAYQIYRSLPEAVQVDFTHTHCELSEFCHLRTY
;
A
#
# COMPACT_ATOMS: atom_id res chain seq x y z
N MET A 1 11.70 -0.93 -15.89
CA MET A 1 10.80 0.20 -15.64
C MET A 1 9.91 -0.21 -14.47
N TYR A 2 9.74 0.64 -13.46
CA TYR A 2 8.85 0.34 -12.34
C TYR A 2 7.43 0.68 -12.75
N ASP A 3 6.61 -0.35 -12.98
CA ASP A 3 5.28 -0.21 -13.60
C ASP A 3 4.14 -0.25 -12.58
N PHE A 4 4.45 -0.09 -11.29
CA PHE A 4 3.42 -0.02 -10.26
C PHE A 4 2.58 1.26 -10.39
N CYS A 5 1.27 1.09 -10.45
CA CYS A 5 0.30 2.16 -10.54
C CYS A 5 -0.71 2.05 -9.39
N PRO A 6 -0.78 3.04 -8.47
CA PRO A 6 -1.78 3.05 -7.41
C PRO A 6 -3.22 3.01 -7.95
N LEU A 7 -3.50 3.66 -9.09
CA LEU A 7 -4.84 3.65 -9.68
C LEU A 7 -5.26 2.25 -10.17
N ASP A 8 -4.30 1.40 -10.52
CA ASP A 8 -4.56 0.01 -10.86
C ASP A 8 -4.87 -0.81 -9.59
N LEU A 9 -4.14 -0.55 -8.50
CA LEU A 9 -4.39 -1.19 -7.20
C LEU A 9 -5.77 -0.80 -6.61
N PHE A 10 -6.15 0.48 -6.68
CA PHE A 10 -7.42 0.99 -6.14
C PHE A 10 -8.60 0.88 -7.12
N SER A 11 -8.40 0.23 -8.28
CA SER A 11 -9.41 0.16 -9.34
C SER A 11 -10.64 -0.68 -8.99
N GLY A 12 -10.50 -1.68 -8.12
CA GLY A 12 -11.50 -2.73 -7.93
C GLY A 12 -11.64 -3.68 -9.12
N ASP A 13 -10.72 -3.61 -10.10
CA ASP A 13 -10.63 -4.50 -11.26
C ASP A 13 -9.53 -5.53 -11.02
N LEU A 14 -9.87 -6.81 -11.10
CA LEU A 14 -8.98 -7.90 -10.71
C LEU A 14 -7.67 -7.91 -11.52
N ASP A 15 -7.74 -7.73 -12.83
CA ASP A 15 -6.56 -7.82 -13.70
C ASP A 15 -5.63 -6.62 -13.51
N ARG A 16 -6.19 -5.42 -13.34
CA ARG A 16 -5.41 -4.22 -12.99
C ARG A 16 -4.76 -4.36 -11.63
N MET A 17 -5.49 -4.86 -10.64
CA MET A 17 -4.94 -5.09 -9.29
C MET A 17 -3.82 -6.13 -9.30
N ARG A 18 -3.99 -7.25 -10.02
CA ARG A 18 -2.94 -8.26 -10.22
C ARG A 18 -1.70 -7.63 -10.85
N LYS A 19 -1.86 -6.81 -11.89
CA LYS A 19 -0.73 -6.11 -12.54
C LYS A 19 0.02 -5.21 -11.56
N ALA A 20 -0.70 -4.43 -10.75
CA ALA A 20 -0.09 -3.59 -9.73
C ALA A 20 0.70 -4.40 -8.70
N LEU A 21 0.11 -5.48 -8.17
CA LEU A 21 0.79 -6.37 -7.21
C LEU A 21 1.99 -7.11 -7.83
N LYS A 22 1.89 -7.62 -9.05
CA LYS A 22 3.03 -8.23 -9.76
C LYS A 22 4.21 -7.26 -9.86
N SER A 23 3.92 -5.99 -10.13
CA SER A 23 4.95 -4.95 -10.20
C SER A 23 5.61 -4.72 -8.84
N LEU A 24 4.84 -4.75 -7.74
CA LEU A 24 5.36 -4.66 -6.38
C LEU A 24 6.18 -5.90 -5.97
N PHE A 25 5.74 -7.09 -6.35
CA PHE A 25 6.48 -8.33 -6.08
C PHE A 25 7.79 -8.41 -6.88
N ALA A 26 7.81 -7.89 -8.11
CA ALA A 26 9.03 -7.84 -8.91
C ALA A 26 10.02 -6.81 -8.38
N VAL A 27 9.51 -5.65 -7.92
CA VAL A 27 10.32 -4.55 -7.40
C VAL A 27 9.62 -3.94 -6.17
N PRO A 28 9.94 -4.41 -4.95
CA PRO A 28 9.26 -3.98 -3.73
C PRO A 28 9.37 -2.50 -3.43
N HIS A 29 10.56 -1.93 -3.67
CA HIS A 29 10.90 -0.60 -3.17
C HIS A 29 10.48 -0.44 -1.70
N ARG A 30 10.05 0.76 -1.28
CA ARG A 30 9.53 1.02 0.07
C ARG A 30 8.03 0.69 0.24
N ASN A 31 7.42 0.04 -0.75
CA ASN A 31 5.97 -0.16 -0.83
C ASN A 31 5.52 -1.59 -0.49
N LEU A 32 6.44 -2.57 -0.47
CA LEU A 32 6.15 -3.95 -0.11
C LEU A 32 7.23 -4.52 0.83
N ARG A 33 6.79 -5.25 1.85
CA ARG A 33 7.65 -6.11 2.69
C ARG A 33 6.91 -7.40 2.98
N ILE A 34 7.58 -8.53 2.80
CA ILE A 34 7.03 -9.86 3.09
C ILE A 34 7.79 -10.45 4.27
N PHE A 35 7.02 -10.95 5.24
CA PHE A 35 7.52 -11.58 6.45
C PHE A 35 7.08 -13.05 6.46
N LEU A 36 7.98 -13.94 6.85
CA LEU A 36 7.70 -15.35 7.13
C LEU A 36 8.21 -15.64 8.55
N ASP A 37 7.31 -16.13 9.42
CA ASP A 37 7.60 -16.41 10.83
C ASP A 37 8.29 -15.24 11.57
N GLY A 38 7.88 -14.01 11.25
CA GLY A 38 8.42 -12.79 11.84
C GLY A 38 9.74 -12.29 11.22
N THR A 39 10.35 -13.05 10.31
CA THR A 39 11.58 -12.66 9.60
C THR A 39 11.27 -12.02 8.26
N VAL A 40 11.92 -10.90 7.94
CA VAL A 40 11.81 -10.27 6.61
C VAL A 40 12.47 -11.19 5.58
N ILE A 41 11.70 -11.69 4.63
CA ILE A 41 12.22 -12.50 3.54
C ILE A 41 12.29 -11.72 2.22
N HIS A 42 11.48 -10.68 2.05
CA HIS A 42 11.48 -9.88 0.82
C HIS A 42 11.23 -8.39 1.10
N SER A 43 12.14 -7.54 0.63
CA SER A 43 12.09 -6.08 0.73
C SER A 43 12.97 -5.42 -0.34
N ASP A 44 13.06 -4.09 -0.34
CA ASP A 44 14.01 -3.33 -1.19
C ASP A 44 15.49 -3.67 -0.90
N GLU A 45 15.81 -3.93 0.37
CA GLU A 45 17.16 -4.24 0.84
C GLU A 45 17.50 -5.72 0.65
N ILE A 46 16.48 -6.58 0.67
CA ILE A 46 16.58 -8.03 0.51
C ILE A 46 15.62 -8.45 -0.61
N PRO A 47 15.93 -8.12 -1.88
CA PRO A 47 15.11 -8.55 -3.00
C PRO A 47 15.34 -10.05 -3.25
N LEU A 48 14.27 -10.84 -3.22
CA LEU A 48 14.28 -12.21 -3.71
C LEU A 48 13.75 -12.19 -5.14
N ALA A 49 14.44 -12.89 -6.05
CA ALA A 49 13.90 -13.11 -7.39
C ALA A 49 12.68 -14.05 -7.32
N GLY A 50 11.79 -13.97 -8.32
CA GLY A 50 10.48 -14.67 -8.29
C GLY A 50 10.54 -16.17 -7.96
N GLU A 51 11.50 -16.92 -8.51
CA GLU A 51 11.67 -18.35 -8.19
C GLU A 51 12.12 -18.59 -6.74
N GLN A 52 13.04 -17.76 -6.22
CA GLN A 52 13.50 -17.87 -4.83
C GLN A 52 12.38 -17.53 -3.85
N LEU A 53 11.54 -16.55 -4.18
CA LEU A 53 10.37 -16.20 -3.39
C LEU A 53 9.35 -17.35 -3.35
N ARG A 54 9.11 -18.01 -4.50
CA ARG A 54 8.24 -19.19 -4.58
C ARG A 54 8.78 -20.34 -3.73
N GLU A 55 10.07 -20.66 -3.86
CA GLU A 55 10.72 -21.72 -3.09
C GLU A 55 10.66 -21.43 -1.58
N THR A 56 10.89 -20.18 -1.17
CA THR A 56 10.86 -19.78 0.25
C THR A 56 9.45 -19.83 0.85
N LEU A 57 8.44 -19.39 0.10
CA LEU A 57 7.05 -19.35 0.59
C LEU A 57 6.33 -20.70 0.50
N PHE A 58 6.58 -21.46 -0.57
CA PHE A 58 5.81 -22.65 -0.93
C PHE A 58 6.76 -23.78 -1.39
N HIS A 59 7.51 -24.34 -0.44
CA HIS A 59 8.50 -25.39 -0.69
C HIS A 59 7.95 -26.65 -1.37
N ASP A 60 6.65 -26.95 -1.18
CA ASP A 60 5.98 -28.12 -1.76
C ASP A 60 5.41 -27.86 -3.17
N GLY A 61 5.52 -26.62 -3.67
CA GLY A 61 4.98 -26.21 -4.97
C GLY A 61 3.45 -26.26 -5.05
N SER A 62 2.75 -26.39 -3.93
CA SER A 62 1.29 -26.49 -3.89
C SER A 62 0.59 -25.21 -4.37
N ILE A 63 1.24 -24.06 -4.18
CA ILE A 63 0.69 -22.73 -4.47
C ILE A 63 1.68 -21.93 -5.32
N SER A 64 1.17 -21.30 -6.38
CA SER A 64 1.91 -20.38 -7.22
C SER A 64 1.86 -18.94 -6.68
N VAL A 65 2.87 -18.12 -7.03
CA VAL A 65 2.89 -16.69 -6.71
C VAL A 65 1.66 -15.97 -7.29
N GLU A 66 1.16 -16.41 -8.44
CA GLU A 66 -0.06 -15.90 -9.07
C GLU A 66 -1.33 -16.14 -8.24
N GLN A 67 -1.44 -17.31 -7.63
CA GLN A 67 -2.53 -17.62 -6.70
C GLN A 67 -2.43 -16.77 -5.43
N LEU A 68 -1.22 -16.57 -4.90
CA LEU A 68 -1.00 -15.67 -3.76
C LEU A 68 -1.40 -14.22 -4.10
N ILE A 69 -0.98 -13.72 -5.26
CA ILE A 69 -1.35 -12.38 -5.73
C ILE A 69 -2.87 -12.24 -5.86
N THR A 70 -3.54 -13.24 -6.43
CA THR A 70 -5.00 -13.25 -6.57
C THR A 70 -5.69 -13.28 -5.20
N ALA A 71 -5.20 -14.10 -4.27
CA ALA A 71 -5.71 -14.14 -2.89
C ALA A 71 -5.55 -12.77 -2.19
N LEU A 72 -4.41 -12.09 -2.35
CA LEU A 72 -4.19 -10.75 -1.82
C LEU A 72 -5.18 -9.74 -2.42
N CYS A 73 -5.45 -9.80 -3.73
CA CYS A 73 -6.48 -8.97 -4.36
C CYS A 73 -7.84 -9.18 -3.68
N CYS A 74 -8.27 -10.44 -3.52
CA CYS A 74 -9.55 -10.77 -2.90
C CYS A 74 -9.64 -10.26 -1.45
N ILE A 75 -8.59 -10.46 -0.66
CA ILE A 75 -8.51 -9.99 0.74
C ILE A 75 -8.64 -8.46 0.82
N MET A 76 -7.91 -7.72 -0.02
CA MET A 76 -7.93 -6.25 0.01
C MET A 76 -9.30 -5.66 -0.33
N VAL A 77 -10.02 -6.29 -1.25
CA VAL A 77 -11.35 -5.84 -1.69
C VAL A 77 -12.51 -6.48 -0.93
N GLY A 78 -12.23 -7.44 -0.04
CA GLY A 78 -13.23 -8.17 0.72
C GLY A 78 -14.07 -9.14 -0.11
N ALA A 79 -13.51 -9.67 -1.22
CA ALA A 79 -14.18 -10.67 -2.06
C ALA A 79 -13.92 -12.10 -1.54
N PRO A 80 -14.90 -13.02 -1.65
CA PRO A 80 -14.75 -14.39 -1.18
C PRO A 80 -13.88 -15.26 -2.11
N SER A 81 -13.89 -14.96 -3.41
CA SER A 81 -13.09 -15.63 -4.45
C SER A 81 -12.89 -14.70 -5.65
N ASP A 82 -12.03 -15.11 -6.59
CA ASP A 82 -11.84 -14.44 -7.87
C ASP A 82 -13.05 -14.58 -8.82
N ASP A 83 -13.81 -15.68 -8.72
CA ASP A 83 -15.08 -15.85 -9.47
C ASP A 83 -16.15 -14.82 -9.07
N LEU A 84 -16.14 -14.38 -7.82
CA LEU A 84 -17.08 -13.40 -7.26
C LEU A 84 -16.35 -12.10 -6.89
N PHE A 85 -15.40 -11.69 -7.73
CA PHE A 85 -14.58 -10.52 -7.47
C PHE A 85 -15.36 -9.22 -7.65
N ALA A 86 -15.60 -8.53 -6.54
CA ALA A 86 -16.14 -7.19 -6.53
C ALA A 86 -15.63 -6.45 -5.30
N MET A 87 -15.36 -5.14 -5.46
CA MET A 87 -14.92 -4.33 -4.32
C MET A 87 -16.06 -4.05 -3.36
N HIS A 88 -15.99 -4.65 -2.18
CA HIS A 88 -16.97 -4.45 -1.13
C HIS A 88 -16.74 -3.09 -0.44
N SER A 89 -17.82 -2.36 -0.16
CA SER A 89 -17.74 -1.02 0.44
C SER A 89 -17.13 -1.02 1.84
N SER A 90 -17.23 -2.13 2.57
CA SER A 90 -16.65 -2.29 3.90
C SER A 90 -15.18 -2.77 3.89
N SER A 91 -14.63 -3.07 2.71
CA SER A 91 -13.25 -3.53 2.55
C SER A 91 -12.24 -2.48 3.00
N VAL A 92 -11.03 -2.92 3.32
CA VAL A 92 -9.95 -2.02 3.74
C VAL A 92 -9.64 -1.03 2.62
N LEU A 93 -9.60 -1.48 1.37
CA LEU A 93 -9.25 -0.66 0.22
C LEU A 93 -10.32 0.41 -0.04
N ALA A 94 -11.60 0.05 0.04
CA ALA A 94 -12.71 1.00 -0.13
C ALA A 94 -12.73 2.07 0.96
N LYS A 95 -12.47 1.67 2.23
CA LYS A 95 -12.40 2.62 3.35
C LYS A 95 -11.21 3.57 3.21
N LEU A 96 -10.04 3.07 2.83
CA LEU A 96 -8.86 3.89 2.58
C LEU A 96 -9.10 4.90 1.44
N LEU A 97 -9.69 4.45 0.32
CA LEU A 97 -10.02 5.34 -0.79
C LEU A 97 -11.05 6.40 -0.39
N THR A 98 -12.03 6.03 0.43
CA THR A 98 -13.02 6.98 0.97
C THR A 98 -12.34 8.05 1.82
N GLY A 99 -11.40 7.66 2.69
CA GLY A 99 -10.61 8.59 3.48
C GLY A 99 -9.74 9.51 2.63
N GLN A 100 -9.08 8.99 1.60
CA GLN A 100 -8.28 9.80 0.67
C GLN A 100 -9.13 10.82 -0.11
N ARG A 101 -10.36 10.46 -0.47
CA ARG A 101 -11.29 11.34 -1.21
C ARG A 101 -11.85 12.50 -0.39
N ILE A 102 -11.54 12.58 0.91
CA ILE A 102 -11.83 13.76 1.73
C ILE A 102 -11.09 14.99 1.16
N ASP A 103 -9.89 14.80 0.58
CA ASP A 103 -9.21 15.87 -0.14
C ASP A 103 -9.87 16.11 -1.52
N THR A 104 -10.79 17.06 -1.55
CA THR A 104 -11.52 17.45 -2.77
C THR A 104 -10.94 18.69 -3.46
N ILE A 105 -10.04 19.40 -2.79
CA ILE A 105 -9.51 20.69 -3.24
C ILE A 105 -8.07 20.57 -3.76
N GLY A 106 -7.36 19.52 -3.34
CA GLY A 106 -5.96 19.31 -3.64
C GLY A 106 -5.04 20.31 -2.94
N ILE A 107 -3.75 19.99 -2.94
CA ILE A 107 -2.75 20.75 -2.19
C ILE A 107 -2.63 22.22 -2.62
N VAL A 108 -2.78 22.51 -3.91
CA VAL A 108 -2.61 23.89 -4.43
C VAL A 108 -3.71 24.81 -3.89
N ARG A 109 -4.96 24.36 -3.93
CA ARG A 109 -6.07 25.15 -3.41
C ARG A 109 -6.07 25.16 -1.87
N ALA A 110 -5.73 24.04 -1.23
CA ALA A 110 -5.54 23.98 0.21
C ALA A 110 -4.50 25.00 0.68
N TYR A 111 -3.39 25.13 -0.02
CA TYR A 111 -2.34 26.11 0.26
C TYR A 111 -2.83 27.55 0.12
N GLN A 112 -3.58 27.86 -0.94
CA GLN A 112 -4.18 29.19 -1.12
C GLN A 112 -5.15 29.54 0.01
N ILE A 113 -5.99 28.58 0.42
CA ILE A 113 -6.91 28.77 1.55
C ILE A 113 -6.12 29.02 2.83
N TYR A 114 -5.12 28.18 3.13
CA TYR A 114 -4.26 28.35 4.30
C TYR A 114 -3.62 29.74 4.36
N ARG A 115 -3.08 30.23 3.24
CA ARG A 115 -2.47 31.57 3.15
C ARG A 115 -3.47 32.73 3.29
N SER A 116 -4.76 32.49 3.08
CA SER A 116 -5.82 33.48 3.27
C SER A 116 -6.33 33.56 4.71
N LEU A 117 -5.98 32.60 5.57
CA LEU A 117 -6.37 32.60 6.99
C LEU A 117 -5.59 33.70 7.76
N PRO A 118 -6.12 34.20 8.89
CA PRO A 118 -5.38 35.12 9.75
C PRO A 118 -4.02 34.54 10.17
N GLU A 119 -2.98 35.38 10.30
CA GLU A 119 -1.63 34.93 10.69
C GLU A 119 -1.62 34.12 11.99
N ALA A 120 -2.49 34.47 12.96
CA ALA A 120 -2.65 33.73 14.21
C ALA A 120 -3.11 32.26 14.04
N VAL A 121 -3.74 31.92 12.90
CA VAL A 121 -4.21 30.57 12.54
C VAL A 121 -3.27 29.89 11.54
N GLN A 122 -2.42 30.65 10.86
CA GLN A 122 -1.28 30.12 10.11
C GLN A 122 -0.23 29.64 11.12
N VAL A 123 -0.54 28.57 11.86
CA VAL A 123 0.42 27.95 12.77
C VAL A 123 1.60 27.52 11.95
N ASP A 124 2.74 28.10 12.29
CA ASP A 124 4.02 27.82 11.68
C ASP A 124 4.32 26.34 11.92
N PHE A 125 4.33 25.53 10.86
CA PHE A 125 4.72 24.12 10.91
C PHE A 125 6.19 23.93 11.35
N THR A 126 6.90 25.02 11.63
CA THR A 126 8.30 25.07 12.09
C THR A 126 8.45 24.73 13.57
N HIS A 127 7.41 24.88 14.42
CA HIS A 127 7.55 24.67 15.87
C HIS A 127 6.90 23.40 16.44
N THR A 128 6.03 22.69 15.70
CA THR A 128 5.40 21.44 16.18
C THR A 128 6.10 20.16 15.71
N HIS A 129 7.20 20.27 14.97
CA HIS A 129 8.04 19.11 14.62
C HIS A 129 8.80 18.51 15.81
N CYS A 130 8.71 19.10 17.02
CA CYS A 130 9.40 18.60 18.21
C CYS A 130 8.57 17.61 19.05
N GLU A 131 7.26 17.42 18.81
CA GLU A 131 6.45 16.45 19.58
C GLU A 131 6.02 15.21 18.76
N LEU A 132 6.20 15.21 17.43
CA LEU A 132 5.97 14.02 16.60
C LEU A 132 7.22 13.14 16.43
N SER A 133 8.40 13.58 16.89
CA SER A 133 9.62 12.76 16.90
C SER A 133 9.59 11.69 18.01
N GLU A 134 8.84 11.88 19.10
CA GLU A 134 8.70 10.85 20.14
C GLU A 134 7.86 9.64 19.68
N PHE A 135 6.95 9.82 18.72
CA PHE A 135 6.19 8.70 18.14
C PHE A 135 6.94 7.99 17.00
N CYS A 136 7.90 8.64 16.36
CA CYS A 136 8.71 8.04 15.29
C CYS A 136 9.94 7.24 15.78
N HIS A 137 10.27 7.28 17.07
CA HIS A 137 11.41 6.52 17.64
C HIS A 137 11.04 5.19 18.31
N LEU A 138 9.77 4.79 18.35
CA LEU A 138 9.37 3.45 18.79
C LEU A 138 9.31 2.45 17.63
N ARG A 139 10.45 2.20 16.97
CA ARG A 139 10.81 0.91 16.33
C ARG A 139 12.20 0.95 15.69
N THR A 140 13.21 0.82 16.55
CA THR A 140 14.46 0.11 16.21
C THR A 140 14.87 -0.68 17.45
N TYR A 141 14.40 -1.93 17.49
CA TYR A 141 15.18 -3.03 18.03
C TYR A 141 15.70 -3.82 16.84
#